data_AF-A0A2P8LIP0-F1
#
_entry.id   AF-A0A2P8LIP0-F1
#
_cell.length_a   1.000
_cell.length_b   1.000
_cell.length_c   1.000
_cell.angle_alpha   90.00
_cell.angle_beta   90.00
_cell.angle_gamma   90.00
#
_symmetry.space_group_name_H-M   'P 1'
#
loop_
_entity.id
_entity.type
_entity.pdbx_description
1 polymer ?
#
loop_
_entity_poly.entity_id
_entity_poly.type
_entity_poly.pdbx_seq_one_letter_code
_entity_poly.pdbx_strand_id
1 'polypeptide(L)'
;MSEYIDLLIMDNDLVLDPSRQPLLIEDRASIAQDIAHMIRESGLLVTLVAERSRLRQRDCIQQLELLVEADERLVPGTALIKQVESGHYLVTAKTLKFGDIEVTL
;
A
#
# COMPACT_ATOMS: atom_id res chain seq x y z
N MET A 1 -19.32 -8.72 10.92
CA MET A 1 -19.27 -9.19 9.53
C MET A 1 -18.20 -8.32 8.89
N SER A 2 -17.21 -8.92 8.25
CA SER A 2 -16.17 -8.18 7.52
C SER A 2 -16.82 -7.44 6.37
N GLU A 3 -16.48 -6.16 6.20
CA GLU A 3 -17.00 -5.32 5.11
C GLU A 3 -16.16 -5.49 3.84
N TYR A 4 -14.86 -5.71 4.00
CA TYR A 4 -13.93 -5.94 2.90
C TYR A 4 -13.28 -7.31 3.08
N ILE A 5 -13.28 -8.11 2.02
CA ILE A 5 -12.70 -9.45 2.00
C ILE A 5 -11.98 -9.61 0.66
N ASP A 6 -10.74 -10.08 0.71
CA ASP A 6 -9.94 -10.43 -0.47
C ASP A 6 -9.16 -11.73 -0.22
N LEU A 7 -8.47 -12.23 -1.24
CA LEU A 7 -7.51 -13.33 -1.14
C LEU A 7 -6.20 -12.81 -0.57
N LEU A 8 -5.61 -13.55 0.37
CA LEU A 8 -4.32 -13.22 0.93
C LEU A 8 -3.22 -13.49 -0.11
N ILE A 9 -2.52 -12.44 -0.50
CA ILE A 9 -1.34 -12.49 -1.36
C ILE A 9 -0.10 -12.18 -0.52
N MET A 10 0.89 -13.05 -0.60
CA MET A 10 2.19 -12.86 0.06
C MET A 10 3.28 -13.31 -0.91
N ASP A 11 4.37 -12.55 -0.98
CA ASP A 11 5.50 -12.84 -1.89
C ASP A 11 5.10 -13.05 -3.37
N ASN A 12 4.07 -12.32 -3.83
CA ASN A 12 3.48 -12.40 -5.18
C ASN A 12 2.74 -13.70 -5.49
N ASP A 13 2.32 -14.45 -4.48
CA ASP A 13 1.54 -15.67 -4.69
C ASP A 13 0.37 -15.78 -3.70
N LEU A 14 -0.60 -16.61 -4.06
CA LEU A 14 -1.73 -16.96 -3.22
C LEU A 14 -1.25 -17.76 -2.01
N VAL A 15 -1.60 -17.29 -0.82
CA VAL A 15 -1.36 -18.07 0.39
C VAL A 15 -2.43 -19.15 0.50
N LEU A 16 -2.00 -20.40 0.55
CA LEU A 16 -2.90 -21.55 0.65
C LEU A 16 -2.84 -22.17 2.05
N ASP A 17 -3.98 -22.68 2.50
CA ASP A 17 -4.07 -23.54 3.67
C ASP A 17 -3.54 -24.97 3.37
N PRO A 18 -3.42 -25.85 4.38
CA PRO A 18 -2.99 -27.23 4.18
C PRO A 18 -3.88 -28.06 3.23
N SER A 19 -5.13 -27.63 3.02
CA SER A 19 -6.11 -28.24 2.11
C SER A 19 -6.05 -27.65 0.70
N ARG A 20 -5.11 -26.73 0.41
CA ARG A 20 -4.97 -25.98 -0.84
C ARG A 20 -6.11 -25.01 -1.15
N GLN A 21 -6.76 -24.48 -0.12
CA GLN A 21 -7.73 -23.40 -0.25
C GLN A 21 -7.03 -22.06 -0.04
N PRO A 22 -7.31 -21.03 -0.87
CA PRO A 22 -6.82 -19.68 -0.63
C PRO A 22 -7.25 -19.15 0.73
N LEU A 23 -6.31 -18.58 1.46
CA LEU A 23 -6.61 -17.84 2.68
C LEU A 23 -7.23 -16.49 2.32
N LEU A 24 -8.12 -16.02 3.18
CA LEU A 24 -8.76 -14.71 3.05
C LEU A 24 -8.06 -13.69 3.94
N ILE A 25 -8.11 -12.44 3.52
CA ILE A 25 -7.67 -11.26 4.26
C ILE A 25 -8.85 -10.29 4.34
N GLU A 26 -9.04 -9.65 5.50
CA GLU A 26 -10.27 -8.90 5.79
C GLU A 26 -9.98 -7.46 6.23
N ASP A 27 -10.98 -6.59 5.98
CA ASP A 27 -11.10 -5.23 6.45
C ASP A 27 -9.81 -4.42 6.27
N ARG A 28 -9.22 -3.97 7.39
CA ARG A 28 -8.00 -3.16 7.43
C ARG A 28 -6.84 -3.79 6.66
N ALA A 29 -6.68 -5.11 6.80
CA ALA A 29 -5.55 -5.82 6.22
C ALA A 29 -5.73 -5.97 4.70
N SER A 30 -6.97 -6.18 4.23
CA SER A 30 -7.31 -6.20 2.81
C SER A 30 -7.06 -4.83 2.16
N ILE A 31 -7.48 -3.74 2.81
CA ILE A 31 -7.21 -2.38 2.33
C ILE A 31 -5.70 -2.12 2.22
N ALA A 32 -4.92 -2.55 3.20
CA ALA A 32 -3.47 -2.40 3.19
C ALA A 32 -2.81 -3.18 2.04
N GLN A 33 -3.28 -4.40 1.75
CA GLN A 33 -2.82 -5.21 0.63
C GLN A 33 -3.12 -4.52 -0.72
N ASP A 34 -4.34 -4.00 -0.90
CA ASP A 34 -4.74 -3.30 -2.12
C ASP A 34 -3.87 -2.07 -2.39
N ILE A 35 -3.56 -1.30 -1.35
CA ILE A 35 -2.69 -0.13 -1.45
C ILE A 35 -1.27 -0.53 -1.84
N ALA A 36 -0.74 -1.62 -1.25
CA ALA A 36 0.56 -2.15 -1.63
C ALA A 36 0.59 -2.54 -3.11
N HIS A 37 -0.45 -3.24 -3.59
CA HIS A 37 -0.58 -3.63 -4.99
C HIS A 37 -0.70 -2.42 -5.92
N MET A 38 -1.60 -1.49 -5.61
CA MET A 38 -1.79 -0.26 -6.39
C MET A 38 -0.48 0.54 -6.54
N ILE A 39 0.29 0.70 -5.46
CA ILE A 39 1.57 1.40 -5.52
C ILE A 39 2.57 0.64 -6.41
N ARG A 40 2.63 -0.68 -6.28
CA ARG A 40 3.53 -1.53 -7.10
C ARG A 40 3.14 -1.49 -8.58
N GLU A 41 1.85 -1.57 -8.88
CA GLU A 41 1.29 -1.53 -10.24
C GLU A 41 1.49 -0.16 -10.91
N SER A 42 1.52 0.93 -10.14
CA SER A 42 1.75 2.27 -10.67
C SER A 42 3.12 2.47 -11.33
N GLY A 43 4.12 1.65 -10.96
CA GLY A 43 5.51 1.83 -11.40
C GLY A 43 6.23 3.06 -10.83
N LEU A 44 5.55 3.89 -10.03
CA LEU A 44 6.12 5.09 -9.42
C LEU A 44 7.22 4.74 -8.41
N LEU A 45 7.12 3.62 -7.70
CA LEU A 45 8.16 3.18 -6.76
C LEU A 45 9.48 2.85 -7.46
N VAL A 46 9.42 2.19 -8.62
CA VAL A 46 10.60 1.93 -9.46
C VAL A 46 11.23 3.25 -9.94
N THR A 47 10.38 4.20 -10.33
CA THR A 47 10.81 5.54 -10.77
C THR A 47 11.50 6.30 -9.63
N LEU A 48 10.92 6.25 -8.43
CA LEU A 48 11.45 6.89 -7.22
C LEU A 48 12.85 6.37 -6.85
N VAL A 49 13.04 5.04 -6.89
CA VAL A 49 14.32 4.40 -6.56
C VAL A 49 15.41 4.73 -7.60
N ALA A 50 15.04 4.86 -8.87
CA ALA A 50 15.97 5.20 -9.95
C ALA A 50 16.36 6.69 -9.97
N GLU A 51 15.50 7.57 -9.45
CA GLU A 51 15.70 9.01 -9.51
C GLU A 51 16.80 9.49 -8.54
N ARG A 52 17.62 10.45 -9.00
CA ARG A 52 18.75 11.03 -8.25
C ARG A 52 18.52 12.47 -7.84
N SER A 53 17.60 13.17 -8.50
CA SER A 53 17.20 14.53 -8.16
C SER A 53 16.26 14.53 -6.96
N ARG A 54 16.69 15.17 -5.86
CA ARG A 54 15.86 15.33 -4.65
C ARG A 54 14.53 16.01 -4.92
N LEU A 55 14.47 16.95 -5.87
CA LEU A 55 13.22 17.63 -6.22
C LEU A 55 12.24 16.68 -6.90
N ARG A 56 12.72 15.84 -7.83
CA ARG A 56 11.89 14.86 -8.53
C ARG A 56 11.51 13.69 -7.64
N GLN A 57 12.37 13.29 -6.71
CA GLN A 57 12.01 12.31 -5.67
C GLN A 57 10.85 12.81 -4.82
N ARG A 58 10.89 14.08 -4.39
CA ARG A 58 9.78 14.69 -3.63
C ARG A 58 8.49 14.76 -4.45
N ASP A 59 8.59 15.10 -5.73
CA ASP A 59 7.44 15.11 -6.63
C ASP A 59 6.84 13.70 -6.81
N CYS A 60 7.69 12.69 -7.00
CA CYS A 60 7.24 11.30 -7.13
C CYS A 60 6.61 10.75 -5.83
N ILE A 61 7.16 11.11 -4.66
CA ILE A 61 6.54 10.81 -3.37
C ILE A 61 5.17 11.48 -3.25
N GLN A 62 5.04 12.74 -3.64
CA GLN A 62 3.75 13.44 -3.63
C GLN A 62 2.73 12.77 -4.56
N GLN A 63 3.15 12.33 -5.75
CA GLN A 63 2.29 11.60 -6.68
C GLN A 63 1.83 10.26 -6.10
N LEU A 64 2.71 9.53 -5.40
CA LEU A 64 2.36 8.31 -4.69
C LEU A 64 1.37 8.58 -3.55
N GLU A 65 1.56 9.64 -2.76
CA GLU A 65 0.62 10.02 -1.71
C GLU A 65 -0.76 10.34 -2.29
N LEU A 66 -0.83 11.12 -3.38
CA LEU A 66 -2.08 11.42 -4.07
C LEU A 66 -2.74 10.17 -4.66
N LEU A 67 -1.95 9.20 -5.15
CA LEU A 67 -2.45 7.92 -5.63
C LEU A 67 -3.11 7.13 -4.50
N VAL A 68 -2.47 7.07 -3.33
CA VAL A 68 -3.04 6.41 -2.14
C VAL A 68 -4.32 7.12 -1.69
N GLU A 69 -4.33 8.45 -1.69
CA GLU A 69 -5.51 9.24 -1.30
C GLU A 69 -6.70 9.12 -2.25
N ALA A 70 -6.50 8.61 -3.47
CA ALA A 70 -7.59 8.33 -4.39
C ALA A 70 -8.46 7.14 -3.96
N ASP A 71 -8.02 6.33 -2.99
CA ASP A 71 -8.82 5.25 -2.41
C ASP A 71 -9.91 5.82 -1.48
N GLU A 72 -11.18 5.61 -1.86
CA GLU A 72 -12.35 6.10 -1.13
C GLU A 72 -12.47 5.55 0.30
N ARG A 73 -11.74 4.49 0.65
CA ARG A 73 -11.75 3.86 1.98
C ARG A 73 -10.83 4.60 2.97
N LEU A 74 -9.98 5.49 2.47
CA LEU A 74 -9.05 6.29 3.26
C LEU A 74 -9.58 7.69 3.54
N VAL A 75 -9.07 8.30 4.61
CA VAL A 75 -9.29 9.71 4.94
C VAL A 75 -8.31 10.55 4.11
N PRO A 76 -8.77 11.44 3.22
CA PRO A 76 -7.90 12.30 2.44
C PRO A 76 -7.04 13.21 3.34
N GLY A 77 -5.79 13.46 2.95
CA GLY A 77 -4.82 14.24 3.72
C GLY A 77 -4.11 13.46 4.83
N THR A 78 -4.31 12.13 4.91
CA THR A 78 -3.65 11.28 5.92
C THR A 78 -2.58 10.34 5.36
N ALA A 79 -2.49 10.22 4.03
CA ALA A 79 -1.47 9.39 3.40
C ALA A 79 -0.11 10.06 3.52
N LEU A 80 0.89 9.29 3.94
CA LEU A 80 2.25 9.77 4.12
C LEU A 80 3.23 8.67 3.75
N ILE A 81 4.22 9.02 2.94
CA ILE A 81 5.25 8.09 2.50
C ILE A 81 6.62 8.56 2.98
N LYS A 82 7.27 7.73 3.79
CA LYS A 82 8.58 8.02 4.36
C LYS A 82 9.58 6.96 3.96
N GLN A 83 10.77 7.41 3.60
CA GLN A 83 11.90 6.50 3.43
C GLN A 83 12.43 6.10 4.82
N VAL A 84 12.40 4.81 5.15
CA VAL A 84 12.96 4.27 6.39
C VAL A 84 14.41 3.85 6.19
N GLU A 85 14.70 3.21 5.05
CA GLU A 85 16.04 2.79 4.66
C GLU A 85 16.23 3.02 3.15
N SER A 86 17.46 2.85 2.65
CA SER A 86 17.72 3.04 1.22
C SER A 86 16.91 2.01 0.41
N GLY A 87 16.01 2.50 -0.44
CA GLY A 87 15.09 1.65 -1.21
C GLY A 87 13.86 1.12 -0.45
N HIS A 88 13.74 1.34 0.86
CA HIS A 88 12.61 0.89 1.67
C HIS A 88 11.72 2.06 2.10
N TYR A 89 10.42 1.95 1.83
CA TYR A 89 9.46 3.01 2.09
C TYR A 89 8.33 2.51 3.00
N LEU A 90 7.99 3.32 3.99
CA LEU A 90 6.84 3.12 4.86
C LEU A 90 5.72 4.05 4.42
N VAL A 91 4.57 3.46 4.09
CA VAL A 91 3.33 4.16 3.78
C VAL A 91 2.42 4.06 4.99
N THR A 92 1.94 5.21 5.47
CA THR A 92 0.95 5.27 6.55
C THR A 92 -0.26 6.04 6.07
N ALA A 93 -1.47 5.58 6.38
CA ALA A 93 -2.70 6.30 6.10
C ALA A 93 -3.78 5.93 7.11
N LYS A 94 -4.83 6.75 7.21
CA LYS A 94 -5.97 6.47 8.08
C LYS A 94 -7.16 6.00 7.26
N THR A 95 -7.70 4.84 7.60
CA THR A 95 -8.95 4.35 7.03
C THR A 95 -10.15 5.05 7.68
N LEU A 96 -11.26 5.14 6.96
CA LEU A 96 -12.50 5.75 7.46
C LEU A 96 -13.09 4.98 8.66
N LYS A 97 -12.98 3.66 8.66
CA LYS A 97 -13.67 2.77 9.62
C LYS A 97 -12.75 1.93 10.52
N PHE A 98 -11.52 1.66 10.12
CA PHE A 98 -10.66 0.66 10.76
C PHE A 98 -9.37 1.22 11.38
N GLY A 99 -9.26 2.54 11.50
CA GLY A 99 -8.09 3.22 12.06
C GLY A 99 -6.91 3.28 11.09
N ASP A 100 -5.70 3.34 11.64
CA ASP A 100 -4.49 3.56 10.85
C ASP A 100 -3.98 2.25 10.21
N ILE A 101 -3.46 2.37 9.00
CA ILE A 101 -2.78 1.33 8.25
C ILE A 101 -1.31 1.70 8.05
N GLU A 102 -0.48 0.67 8.02
CA GLU A 102 0.95 0.77 7.76
C GLU A 102 1.33 -0.30 6.74
N VAL A 103 1.98 0.12 5.65
CA VAL A 103 2.44 -0.74 4.56
C VAL A 103 3.92 -0.48 4.33
N THR A 104 4.73 -1.53 4.34
CA THR A 104 6.15 -1.45 4.01
C THR A 104 6.37 -1.92 2.58
N LEU A 105 7.12 -1.15 1.80
CA LEU A 105 7.42 -1.36 0.39
C LEU A 105 8.93 -1.45 0.15
#